data_AF-A0A3B0WQL5-F1
#
_entry.id   AF-A0A3B0WQL5-F1
#
_cell.length_a   1.000
_cell.length_b   1.000
_cell.length_c   1.000
_cell.angle_alpha   90.00
_cell.angle_beta   90.00
_cell.angle_gamma   90.00
#
_symmetry.space_group_name_H-M   'P 1'
#
loop_
_entity.id
_entity.type
_entity.pdbx_description
1 polymer ?
#
loop_
_entity_poly.entity_id
_entity_poly.type
_entity_poly.pdbx_seq_one_letter_code
_entity_poly.pdbx_strand_id
1 'polypeptide(L)'
;MKTGRNAPCPCGSGKKFKHCCASGSHSLNQELKESLSNETFNSFEDVKAAAERLVAQQNQTVRDDFLGLSSDQVYKMLHFPFDTPDVFQFSEQLDIEPSAPILMLMENIISAIDEKGLKATKISGHLPQKVCKEAWNDYCKRQGPDDFLCSLHSVNKELDFIPLHVARITLELAGFLRKTKGRFYLTKKYQKTANKSGLKGLYPLIFKTYCNEFNWSYWDGYNEVPFLQQSFLFTLYLLKQRGNERVLTSVYKDDFLNAFPSVLEEMEEDTYFTPEQSIRRCYQSRVLDRFLVFLGLATFETIKDSKDIGHQYKIKKTPLLEAMIHFNFSPPKTDKTVH
;
A
#
# COMPACT_ATOMS: atom_id res chain seq x y z
N MET A 1 -32.23 -8.41 -2.69
CA MET A 1 -32.01 -7.86 -1.33
C MET A 1 -31.99 -6.34 -1.45
N LYS A 2 -32.87 -5.59 -0.77
CA LYS A 2 -32.86 -4.12 -0.81
C LYS A 2 -31.86 -3.60 0.22
N THR A 3 -30.77 -3.01 -0.23
CA THR A 3 -29.79 -2.36 0.65
C THR A 3 -30.44 -1.14 1.32
N GLY A 4 -30.41 -1.06 2.65
CA GLY A 4 -31.02 0.04 3.39
C GLY A 4 -30.34 1.38 3.08
N ARG A 5 -31.10 2.48 3.00
CA ARG A 5 -30.59 3.83 2.66
C ARG A 5 -29.41 4.29 3.53
N ASN A 6 -29.35 3.86 4.79
CA ASN A 6 -28.27 4.20 5.72
C ASN A 6 -27.18 3.13 5.84
N ALA A 7 -27.31 1.99 5.15
CA ALA A 7 -26.31 0.94 5.16
C ALA A 7 -25.10 1.32 4.28
N PRO A 8 -23.92 0.70 4.48
CA PRO A 8 -22.74 0.91 3.63
C PRO A 8 -23.07 0.68 2.14
N CYS A 9 -22.56 1.51 1.20
CA CYS A 9 -22.84 1.25 -0.22
C CYS A 9 -22.14 -0.04 -0.71
N PRO A 10 -22.84 -0.94 -1.44
CA PRO A 10 -22.24 -2.13 -2.04
C PRO A 10 -21.10 -1.90 -3.05
N CYS A 11 -20.87 -0.68 -3.52
CA CYS A 11 -19.76 -0.39 -4.42
C CYS A 11 -18.39 -0.24 -3.72
N GLY A 12 -18.34 -0.36 -2.39
CA GLY A 12 -17.10 -0.26 -1.62
C GLY A 12 -16.63 1.18 -1.36
N SER A 13 -17.38 2.20 -1.80
CA SER A 13 -17.03 3.61 -1.56
C SER A 13 -17.22 4.07 -0.12
N GLY A 14 -18.06 3.34 0.64
CA GLY A 14 -18.21 3.61 2.06
C GLY A 14 -18.97 4.79 2.53
N LYS A 15 -19.49 5.59 1.61
CA LYS A 15 -20.56 6.49 1.98
C LYS A 15 -21.78 5.59 2.23
N LYS A 16 -22.64 5.99 3.18
CA LYS A 16 -23.99 5.42 3.32
C LYS A 16 -24.62 5.34 1.93
N PHE A 17 -25.37 4.28 1.65
CA PHE A 17 -25.95 4.03 0.32
C PHE A 17 -26.61 5.30 -0.24
N LYS A 18 -27.39 6.03 0.57
CA LYS A 18 -28.03 7.32 0.21
C LYS A 18 -27.10 8.47 -0.22
N HIS A 19 -25.83 8.43 0.17
CA HIS A 19 -24.81 9.44 -0.12
C HIS A 19 -23.72 8.95 -1.10
N CYS A 20 -23.78 7.70 -1.56
CA CYS A 20 -22.99 7.25 -2.70
C CYS A 20 -23.89 6.76 -3.82
N CYS A 21 -24.29 5.50 -3.78
CA CYS A 21 -24.89 4.88 -4.94
C CYS A 21 -26.37 5.16 -5.06
N ALA A 22 -27.07 5.58 -3.99
CA ALA A 22 -28.46 6.03 -4.05
C ALA A 22 -28.59 7.49 -4.50
N SER A 23 -27.62 8.37 -4.18
CA SER A 23 -27.52 9.72 -4.74
C SER A 23 -27.04 9.68 -6.19
N GLY A 24 -26.01 8.87 -6.45
CA GLY A 24 -25.55 8.54 -7.80
C GLY A 24 -26.62 7.83 -8.62
N SER A 25 -27.44 6.95 -8.03
CA SER A 25 -28.59 6.37 -8.74
C SER A 25 -29.75 7.34 -8.87
N HIS A 26 -29.87 8.41 -8.09
CA HIS A 26 -30.86 9.45 -8.38
C HIS A 26 -30.43 10.30 -9.58
N SER A 27 -29.15 10.66 -9.70
CA SER A 27 -28.63 11.36 -10.89
C SER A 27 -28.60 10.43 -12.10
N LEU A 28 -28.13 9.18 -11.97
CA LEU A 28 -28.22 8.16 -13.01
C LEU A 28 -29.68 7.86 -13.37
N ASN A 29 -30.63 7.79 -12.43
CA ASN A 29 -32.04 7.58 -12.78
C ASN A 29 -32.64 8.80 -13.47
N GLN A 30 -32.13 10.01 -13.22
CA GLN A 30 -32.56 11.23 -13.88
C GLN A 30 -31.94 11.34 -15.29
N GLU A 31 -30.63 11.10 -15.42
CA GLU A 31 -29.92 10.99 -16.71
C GLU A 31 -30.42 9.81 -17.55
N LEU A 32 -30.71 8.67 -16.93
CA LEU A 32 -31.36 7.52 -17.57
C LEU A 32 -32.78 7.91 -17.99
N LYS A 33 -33.55 8.62 -17.16
CA LYS A 33 -34.87 9.11 -17.58
C LYS A 33 -34.78 10.10 -18.74
N GLU A 34 -33.82 11.02 -18.73
CA GLU A 34 -33.60 12.02 -19.77
C GLU A 34 -33.09 11.37 -21.08
N SER A 35 -32.16 10.41 -20.98
CA SER A 35 -31.67 9.62 -22.11
C SER A 35 -32.76 8.70 -22.66
N LEU A 36 -33.57 8.08 -21.79
CA LEU A 36 -34.69 7.23 -22.20
C LEU A 36 -35.87 8.02 -22.80
N SER A 37 -35.98 9.32 -22.48
CA SER A 37 -37.03 10.18 -23.06
C SER A 37 -36.61 10.85 -24.37
N ASN A 38 -35.30 10.87 -24.67
CA ASN A 38 -34.75 11.41 -25.92
C ASN A 38 -34.48 10.33 -27.00
N GLU A 39 -34.54 9.05 -26.66
CA GLU A 39 -34.36 7.92 -27.57
C GLU A 39 -35.67 7.11 -27.71
N THR A 40 -36.02 6.70 -28.93
CA THR A 40 -37.10 5.72 -29.18
C THR A 40 -36.53 4.31 -29.14
N PHE A 41 -36.94 3.53 -28.14
CA PHE A 41 -36.53 2.12 -27.98
C PHE A 41 -37.54 1.19 -28.63
N ASN A 42 -37.08 0.26 -29.47
CA ASN A 42 -37.94 -0.66 -30.18
C ASN A 42 -38.06 -2.02 -29.47
N SER A 43 -37.22 -2.28 -28.47
CA SER A 43 -37.20 -3.51 -27.70
C SER A 43 -36.70 -3.33 -26.26
N PHE A 44 -36.97 -4.33 -25.42
CA PHE A 44 -36.39 -4.42 -24.08
C PHE A 44 -34.86 -4.56 -24.11
N GLU A 45 -34.32 -5.18 -25.16
CA GLU A 45 -32.88 -5.32 -25.37
C GLU A 45 -32.22 -3.97 -25.62
N ASP A 46 -32.87 -3.06 -26.36
CA ASP A 46 -32.38 -1.70 -26.59
C ASP A 46 -32.29 -0.91 -25.27
N VAL A 47 -33.30 -1.05 -24.40
CA VAL A 47 -33.33 -0.40 -23.07
C VAL A 47 -32.21 -0.93 -22.19
N LYS A 48 -31.98 -2.25 -22.18
CA LYS A 48 -30.87 -2.88 -21.45
C LYS A 48 -29.53 -2.37 -21.96
N ALA A 49 -29.33 -2.32 -23.27
CA ALA A 49 -28.11 -1.81 -23.88
C ALA A 49 -27.88 -0.31 -23.58
N ALA A 50 -28.93 0.51 -23.54
CA ALA A 50 -28.84 1.92 -23.13
C ALA A 50 -28.42 2.05 -21.66
N ALA A 51 -29.02 1.26 -20.76
CA ALA A 51 -28.65 1.26 -19.35
C ALA A 51 -27.20 0.80 -19.13
N GLU A 52 -26.75 -0.24 -19.83
CA GLU A 52 -25.36 -0.71 -19.80
C GLU A 52 -24.38 0.36 -20.30
N ARG A 53 -24.71 1.05 -21.40
CA ARG A 53 -23.92 2.19 -21.91
C ARG A 53 -23.79 3.30 -20.88
N LEU A 54 -24.88 3.71 -20.24
CA LEU A 54 -24.87 4.79 -19.23
C LEU A 54 -24.06 4.41 -17.99
N VAL A 55 -24.19 3.17 -17.51
CA VAL A 55 -23.37 2.66 -16.39
C VAL A 55 -21.89 2.62 -16.79
N ALA A 56 -21.57 2.15 -17.98
CA ALA A 56 -20.20 2.13 -18.49
C ALA A 56 -19.61 3.55 -18.60
N GLN A 57 -20.39 4.50 -19.11
CA GLN A 57 -19.99 5.90 -19.21
C GLN A 57 -19.71 6.50 -17.82
N GLN A 58 -20.60 6.30 -16.86
CA GLN A 58 -20.42 6.80 -15.49
C GLN A 58 -19.22 6.16 -14.77
N ASN A 59 -18.93 4.88 -15.04
CA ASN A 59 -17.75 4.22 -14.50
C ASN A 59 -16.45 4.71 -15.12
N GLN A 60 -16.49 5.23 -16.35
CA GLN A 60 -15.35 5.81 -17.06
C GLN A 60 -15.17 7.31 -16.79
N THR A 61 -16.16 8.00 -16.23
CA THR A 61 -16.05 9.40 -15.83
C THR A 61 -14.98 9.60 -14.76
N VAL A 62 -14.09 10.55 -15.01
CA VAL A 62 -13.04 10.99 -14.09
C VAL A 62 -13.62 11.62 -12.83
N ARG A 63 -13.02 11.36 -11.67
CA ARG A 63 -13.45 11.90 -10.39
C ARG A 63 -12.34 12.66 -9.66
N ASP A 64 -12.70 13.81 -9.11
CA ASP A 64 -11.79 14.64 -8.31
C ASP A 64 -11.38 13.94 -7.01
N ASP A 65 -12.31 13.24 -6.35
CA ASP A 65 -12.05 12.39 -5.17
C ASP A 65 -10.98 11.31 -5.45
N PHE A 66 -10.75 10.96 -6.71
CA PHE A 66 -9.72 10.00 -7.14
C PHE A 66 -8.54 10.65 -7.88
N LEU A 67 -8.36 11.96 -7.71
CA LEU A 67 -7.30 12.76 -8.34
C LEU A 67 -7.18 12.49 -9.85
N GLY A 68 -8.30 12.41 -10.56
CA GLY A 68 -8.29 12.25 -12.00
C GLY A 68 -8.49 10.82 -12.51
N LEU A 69 -8.69 9.83 -11.61
CA LEU A 69 -9.07 8.48 -12.02
C LEU A 69 -10.59 8.31 -12.09
N SER A 70 -11.02 7.37 -12.92
CA SER A 70 -12.41 6.90 -12.97
C SER A 70 -12.69 5.81 -11.94
N SER A 71 -13.97 5.54 -11.67
CA SER A 71 -14.35 4.43 -10.80
C SER A 71 -13.90 3.07 -11.35
N ASP A 72 -13.90 2.87 -12.67
CA ASP A 72 -13.38 1.64 -13.30
C ASP A 72 -11.88 1.45 -13.03
N GLN A 73 -11.08 2.52 -13.16
CA GLN A 73 -9.64 2.46 -12.91
C GLN A 73 -9.34 2.13 -11.45
N VAL A 74 -10.03 2.79 -10.50
CA VAL A 74 -9.87 2.50 -9.07
C VAL A 74 -10.33 1.08 -8.74
N TYR A 75 -11.46 0.64 -9.31
CA TYR A 75 -11.94 -0.74 -9.14
C TYR A 75 -10.90 -1.77 -9.60
N LYS A 76 -10.29 -1.55 -10.78
CA LYS A 76 -9.19 -2.40 -11.27
C LYS A 76 -7.97 -2.40 -10.35
N MET A 77 -7.61 -1.25 -9.79
CA MET A 77 -6.52 -1.15 -8.81
C MET A 77 -6.81 -1.94 -7.52
N LEU A 78 -8.05 -1.98 -7.06
CA LEU A 78 -8.44 -2.66 -5.81
C LEU A 78 -8.62 -4.18 -5.96
N HIS A 79 -9.00 -4.66 -7.15
CA HIS A 79 -9.40 -6.05 -7.35
C HIS A 79 -8.52 -6.83 -8.32
N PHE A 80 -7.78 -6.15 -9.20
CA PHE A 80 -6.91 -6.77 -10.21
C PHE A 80 -5.50 -6.15 -10.19
N PRO A 81 -4.84 -6.07 -9.02
CA PRO A 81 -3.60 -5.30 -8.84
C PRO A 81 -2.40 -5.84 -9.62
N PHE A 82 -2.47 -7.04 -10.19
CA PHE A 82 -1.40 -7.60 -11.05
C PHE A 82 -1.91 -8.05 -12.42
N ASP A 83 -3.20 -7.87 -12.71
CA ASP A 83 -3.88 -8.35 -13.92
C ASP A 83 -4.47 -7.20 -14.77
N THR A 84 -3.91 -5.99 -14.64
CA THR A 84 -4.40 -4.79 -15.32
C THR A 84 -3.30 -4.03 -16.09
N PRO A 85 -2.63 -4.66 -17.08
CA PRO A 85 -1.51 -4.05 -17.81
C PRO A 85 -1.91 -2.83 -18.66
N ASP A 86 -3.19 -2.67 -19.00
CA ASP A 86 -3.74 -1.50 -19.67
C ASP A 86 -3.72 -0.23 -18.80
N VAL A 87 -3.63 -0.40 -17.48
CA VAL A 87 -3.75 0.66 -16.47
C VAL A 87 -2.41 0.92 -15.79
N PHE A 88 -1.73 -0.14 -15.36
CA PHE A 88 -0.40 -0.07 -14.76
C PHE A 88 0.39 -1.35 -15.02
N GLN A 89 1.71 -1.25 -15.00
CA GLN A 89 2.59 -2.39 -15.18
C GLN A 89 3.72 -2.34 -14.17
N PHE A 90 3.97 -3.47 -13.50
CA PHE A 90 5.13 -3.65 -12.63
C PHE A 90 6.32 -4.15 -13.43
N SER A 91 7.49 -3.62 -13.12
CA SER A 91 8.75 -4.09 -13.69
C SER A 91 9.09 -5.48 -13.15
N GLU A 92 9.32 -6.46 -14.03
CA GLU A 92 9.83 -7.79 -13.62
C GLU A 92 11.31 -7.75 -13.23
N GLN A 93 12.03 -6.74 -13.71
CA GLN A 93 13.40 -6.43 -13.33
C GLN A 93 13.58 -4.91 -13.39
N LEU A 94 14.14 -4.34 -12.34
CA LEU A 94 14.41 -2.89 -12.26
C LEU A 94 15.57 -2.49 -13.18
N ASP A 95 15.55 -1.25 -13.63
CA ASP A 95 16.64 -0.59 -14.35
C ASP A 95 17.68 0.00 -13.38
N ILE A 96 17.26 0.48 -12.22
CA ILE A 96 18.11 0.98 -11.13
C ILE A 96 18.42 -0.09 -10.08
N GLU A 97 19.49 0.12 -9.31
CA GLU A 97 19.75 -0.70 -8.11
C GLU A 97 18.80 -0.24 -6.98
N PRO A 98 17.94 -1.11 -6.44
CA PRO A 98 17.00 -0.70 -5.40
C PRO A 98 17.72 -0.49 -4.06
N SER A 99 17.34 0.56 -3.33
CA SER A 99 17.75 0.79 -1.95
C SER A 99 16.53 0.95 -1.07
N ALA A 100 16.33 0.03 -0.14
CA ALA A 100 15.19 0.02 0.75
C ALA A 100 15.58 -0.50 2.15
N PRO A 101 14.96 -0.01 3.23
CA PRO A 101 15.14 -0.57 4.57
C PRO A 101 14.93 -2.09 4.62
N ILE A 102 13.88 -2.61 3.98
CA ILE A 102 13.62 -4.06 3.94
C ILE A 102 14.78 -4.84 3.32
N LEU A 103 15.38 -4.34 2.23
CA LEU A 103 16.47 -5.03 1.53
C LEU A 103 17.73 -5.09 2.38
N MET A 104 18.03 -4.03 3.14
CA MET A 104 19.15 -4.02 4.08
C MET A 104 18.97 -5.07 5.19
N LEU A 105 17.75 -5.23 5.71
CA LEU A 105 17.45 -6.25 6.72
C LEU A 105 17.49 -7.66 6.13
N MET A 106 16.99 -7.84 4.92
CA MET A 106 17.09 -9.12 4.20
C MET A 106 18.55 -9.49 3.94
N GLU A 107 19.39 -8.53 3.55
CA GLU A 107 20.82 -8.76 3.34
C GLU A 107 21.50 -9.26 4.61
N ASN A 108 21.19 -8.66 5.77
CA ASN A 108 21.69 -9.13 7.07
C ASN A 108 21.31 -10.59 7.37
N ILE A 109 20.10 -11.03 6.98
CA ILE A 109 19.67 -12.42 7.14
C ILE A 109 20.40 -13.33 6.15
N ILE A 110 20.44 -12.94 4.87
CA ILE A 110 21.00 -13.71 3.77
C ILE A 110 22.49 -13.94 3.99
N SER A 111 23.24 -12.88 4.31
CA SER A 111 24.69 -12.95 4.56
C SER A 111 25.07 -13.79 5.77
N ALA A 112 24.14 -14.03 6.70
CA ALA A 112 24.36 -14.92 7.84
C ALA A 112 24.17 -16.42 7.53
N ILE A 113 23.70 -16.77 6.33
CA ILE A 113 23.41 -18.16 5.93
C ILE A 113 24.58 -18.73 5.12
N ASP A 114 25.26 -19.72 5.70
CA ASP A 114 26.32 -20.48 5.03
C ASP A 114 25.76 -21.73 4.28
N GLU A 115 26.66 -22.53 3.68
CA GLU A 115 26.31 -23.78 3.00
C GLU A 115 25.61 -24.80 3.91
N LYS A 116 25.86 -24.73 5.22
CA LYS A 116 25.24 -25.60 6.24
C LYS A 116 23.92 -25.02 6.76
N GLY A 117 23.52 -23.84 6.29
CA GLY A 117 22.35 -23.10 6.74
C GLY A 117 22.55 -22.42 8.10
N LEU A 118 21.83 -21.33 8.34
CA LEU A 118 21.85 -20.60 9.61
C LEU A 118 21.05 -21.35 10.68
N LYS A 119 21.67 -21.69 11.81
CA LYS A 119 20.96 -22.35 12.92
C LYS A 119 19.94 -21.41 13.55
N ALA A 120 18.67 -21.81 13.63
CA ALA A 120 17.64 -21.06 14.33
C ALA A 120 17.74 -21.27 15.85
N THR A 121 17.09 -20.41 16.64
CA THR A 121 16.99 -20.60 18.10
C THR A 121 16.24 -21.90 18.42
N LYS A 122 16.66 -22.63 19.46
CA LYS A 122 16.11 -23.98 19.75
C LYS A 122 14.62 -23.99 20.10
N ILE A 123 14.13 -22.95 20.78
CA ILE A 123 12.78 -22.93 21.37
C ILE A 123 11.78 -22.31 20.39
N SER A 124 12.01 -21.07 19.96
CA SER A 124 11.09 -20.35 19.06
C SER A 124 11.42 -20.52 17.58
N GLY A 125 12.62 -21.00 17.26
CA GLY A 125 13.10 -21.09 15.88
C GLY A 125 13.15 -19.74 15.17
N HIS A 126 13.50 -18.70 15.93
CA HIS A 126 13.82 -17.36 15.46
C HIS A 126 15.27 -17.26 14.97
N LEU A 127 15.62 -16.11 14.40
CA LEU A 127 16.99 -15.73 14.08
C LEU A 127 17.86 -15.70 15.36
N PRO A 128 19.14 -16.09 15.27
CA PRO A 128 20.07 -15.95 16.38
C PRO A 128 20.28 -14.50 16.80
N GLN A 129 20.57 -14.30 18.08
CA GLN A 129 20.85 -13.00 18.67
C GLN A 129 21.93 -12.21 17.91
N LYS A 130 22.98 -12.89 17.42
CA LYS A 130 24.06 -12.25 16.66
C LYS A 130 23.52 -11.52 15.42
N VAL A 131 22.72 -12.20 14.60
CA VAL A 131 22.08 -11.63 13.40
C VAL A 131 21.17 -10.47 13.77
N CYS A 132 20.42 -10.59 14.87
CA CYS A 132 19.52 -9.53 15.33
C CYS A 132 20.29 -8.25 15.73
N LYS A 133 21.41 -8.40 16.44
CA LYS A 133 22.26 -7.28 16.87
C LYS A 133 22.98 -6.62 15.70
N GLU A 134 23.50 -7.41 14.76
CA GLU A 134 24.15 -6.90 13.54
C GLU A 134 23.16 -6.09 12.69
N ALA A 135 21.98 -6.66 12.42
CA ALA A 135 20.93 -5.96 11.69
C ALA A 135 20.45 -4.69 12.38
N TRP A 136 20.32 -4.70 13.72
CA TRP A 136 19.95 -3.50 14.48
C TRP A 136 20.99 -2.39 14.36
N ASN A 137 22.28 -2.72 14.46
CA ASN A 137 23.36 -1.75 14.31
C ASN A 137 23.33 -1.10 12.93
N ASP A 138 23.14 -1.88 11.87
CA ASP A 138 23.08 -1.35 10.51
C ASP A 138 21.79 -0.56 10.24
N TYR A 139 20.68 -0.97 10.83
CA TYR A 139 19.43 -0.20 10.83
C TYR A 139 19.63 1.18 11.49
N CYS A 140 20.23 1.23 12.68
CA CYS A 140 20.44 2.49 13.39
C CYS A 140 21.43 3.41 12.67
N LYS A 141 22.50 2.86 12.07
CA LYS A 141 23.39 3.65 11.20
C LYS A 141 22.64 4.28 10.02
N ARG A 142 21.65 3.56 9.46
CA ARG A 142 20.83 4.06 8.35
C ARG A 142 19.88 5.18 8.78
N GLN A 143 19.28 5.09 9.96
CA GLN A 143 18.37 6.14 10.47
C GLN A 143 19.13 7.42 10.86
N GLY A 144 20.36 7.26 11.34
CA GLY A 144 21.22 8.36 11.76
C GLY A 144 21.27 8.51 13.29
N PRO A 145 22.17 9.38 13.78
CA PRO A 145 22.49 9.48 15.21
C PRO A 145 21.36 10.05 16.07
N ASP A 146 20.43 10.80 15.47
CA ASP A 146 19.33 11.48 16.17
C ASP A 146 18.07 10.61 16.31
N ASP A 147 18.10 9.34 15.86
CA ASP A 147 16.94 8.47 15.96
C ASP A 147 16.67 8.07 17.43
N PHE A 148 15.53 8.51 17.93
CA PHE A 148 15.14 8.32 19.33
C PHE A 148 14.99 6.84 19.71
N LEU A 149 14.47 6.00 18.80
CA LEU A 149 14.32 4.57 19.07
C LEU A 149 15.68 3.89 19.20
N CYS A 150 16.62 4.23 18.31
CA CYS A 150 17.98 3.70 18.33
C CYS A 150 18.80 4.08 19.57
N SER A 151 18.47 5.20 20.23
CA SER A 151 19.17 5.63 21.45
C SER A 151 18.64 4.99 22.74
N LEU A 152 17.38 4.51 22.76
CA LEU A 152 16.74 3.97 23.97
C LEU A 152 16.48 2.46 23.95
N HIS A 153 16.50 1.85 22.75
CA HIS A 153 16.13 0.45 22.58
C HIS A 153 17.34 -0.46 22.41
N SER A 154 17.25 -1.69 22.92
CA SER A 154 18.26 -2.73 22.74
C SER A 154 17.63 -4.00 22.16
N VAL A 155 18.31 -4.61 21.20
CA VAL A 155 17.83 -5.81 20.51
C VAL A 155 18.62 -7.03 20.99
N ASN A 156 17.92 -8.01 21.57
CA ASN A 156 18.50 -9.25 22.07
C ASN A 156 17.91 -10.50 21.42
N LYS A 157 16.69 -10.43 20.89
CA LYS A 157 16.01 -11.48 20.13
C LYS A 157 15.26 -10.87 18.94
N GLU A 158 14.91 -11.70 17.95
CA GLU A 158 14.23 -11.26 16.72
C GLU A 158 12.96 -10.44 16.99
N LEU A 159 12.15 -10.84 17.97
CA LEU A 159 10.92 -10.13 18.32
C LEU A 159 11.15 -8.79 19.05
N ASP A 160 12.37 -8.49 19.49
CA ASP A 160 12.70 -7.13 19.93
C ASP A 160 12.85 -6.18 18.72
N PHE A 161 12.91 -6.71 17.50
CA PHE A 161 13.13 -5.96 16.27
C PHE A 161 12.16 -6.39 15.17
N ILE A 162 10.90 -5.93 15.29
CA ILE A 162 9.79 -6.30 14.39
C ILE A 162 10.10 -6.08 12.89
N PRO A 163 10.75 -4.98 12.44
CA PRO A 163 11.13 -4.84 11.04
C PRO A 163 12.00 -6.00 10.50
N LEU A 164 12.95 -6.51 11.29
CA LEU A 164 13.77 -7.67 10.91
C LEU A 164 12.94 -8.95 10.86
N HIS A 165 12.05 -9.13 11.85
CA HIS A 165 11.13 -10.25 11.88
C HIS A 165 10.27 -10.31 10.61
N VAL A 166 9.79 -9.16 10.16
CA VAL A 166 8.99 -9.08 8.95
C VAL A 166 9.83 -9.34 7.72
N ALA A 167 11.02 -8.76 7.61
CA ALA A 167 11.93 -9.05 6.50
C ALA A 167 12.16 -10.57 6.35
N ARG A 168 12.32 -11.30 7.46
CA ARG A 168 12.39 -12.77 7.46
C ARG A 168 11.11 -13.42 6.95
N ILE A 169 9.94 -13.03 7.46
CA ILE A 169 8.65 -13.60 7.02
C ILE A 169 8.43 -13.35 5.53
N THR A 170 8.69 -12.15 5.05
CA THR A 170 8.54 -11.81 3.62
C THR A 170 9.48 -12.66 2.76
N LEU A 171 10.73 -12.93 3.20
CA LEU A 171 11.62 -13.86 2.49
C LEU A 171 11.06 -15.30 2.45
N GLU A 172 10.41 -15.75 3.51
CA GLU A 172 9.78 -17.08 3.57
C GLU A 172 8.57 -17.17 2.64
N LEU A 173 7.67 -16.18 2.68
CA LEU A 173 6.50 -16.10 1.79
C LEU A 173 6.93 -16.02 0.33
N ALA A 174 7.96 -15.23 0.02
CA ALA A 174 8.52 -15.13 -1.33
C ALA A 174 9.16 -16.45 -1.81
N GLY A 175 9.30 -17.45 -0.93
CA GLY A 175 9.94 -18.72 -1.21
C GLY A 175 11.45 -18.59 -1.42
N PHE A 176 12.07 -17.55 -0.87
CA PHE A 176 13.53 -17.32 -0.92
C PHE A 176 14.25 -17.88 0.29
N LEU A 177 13.56 -17.94 1.42
CA LEU A 177 14.04 -18.54 2.65
C LEU A 177 13.16 -19.74 3.00
N ARG A 178 13.79 -20.81 3.49
CA ARG A 178 13.07 -21.94 4.10
C ARG A 178 13.69 -22.31 5.42
N LYS A 179 12.86 -22.68 6.39
CA LYS A 179 13.30 -23.24 7.67
C LYS A 179 13.02 -24.73 7.70
N THR A 180 14.05 -25.55 7.90
CA THR A 180 13.90 -27.00 8.03
C THR A 180 14.90 -27.55 9.05
N LYS A 181 14.46 -28.51 9.86
CA LYS A 181 15.27 -29.14 10.92
C LYS A 181 16.00 -28.11 11.80
N GLY A 182 15.31 -27.01 12.16
CA GLY A 182 15.84 -25.95 13.01
C GLY A 182 16.92 -25.06 12.37
N ARG A 183 17.03 -25.03 11.04
CA ARG A 183 17.98 -24.17 10.32
C ARG A 183 17.29 -23.46 9.15
N PHE A 184 17.73 -22.24 8.86
CA PHE A 184 17.33 -21.46 7.69
C PHE A 184 18.27 -21.73 6.52
N TYR A 185 17.69 -21.86 5.33
CA TYR A 185 18.42 -22.06 4.08
C TYR A 185 17.86 -21.16 3.00
N LEU A 186 18.74 -20.64 2.16
CA LEU A 186 18.37 -20.01 0.91
C LEU A 186 17.87 -21.08 -0.07
N THR A 187 16.78 -20.77 -0.78
CA THR A 187 16.19 -21.71 -1.74
C THR A 187 16.87 -21.63 -3.10
N LYS A 188 16.65 -22.66 -3.94
CA LYS A 188 17.06 -22.61 -5.36
C LYS A 188 16.40 -21.44 -6.11
N LYS A 189 15.18 -21.04 -5.72
CA LYS A 189 14.47 -19.89 -6.30
C LYS A 189 15.26 -18.62 -6.05
N TYR A 190 15.68 -18.38 -4.80
CA TYR A 190 16.53 -17.25 -4.45
C TYR A 190 17.84 -17.26 -5.26
N GLN A 191 18.58 -18.38 -5.21
CA GLN A 191 19.88 -18.49 -5.88
C GLN A 191 19.77 -18.22 -7.39
N LYS A 192 18.75 -18.76 -8.06
CA LYS A 192 18.50 -18.53 -9.48
C LYS A 192 18.22 -17.06 -9.79
N THR A 193 17.36 -16.40 -9.00
CA THR A 193 17.01 -14.99 -9.22
C THR A 193 18.19 -14.07 -8.92
N ALA A 194 18.88 -14.30 -7.80
CA ALA A 194 20.06 -13.53 -7.40
C ALA A 194 21.17 -13.62 -8.45
N ASN A 195 21.49 -14.82 -8.93
CA ASN A 195 22.53 -15.02 -9.96
C ASN A 195 22.14 -14.41 -11.32
N LYS A 196 20.85 -14.39 -11.66
CA LYS A 196 20.38 -13.84 -12.95
C LYS A 196 20.38 -12.31 -12.96
N SER A 197 19.94 -11.68 -11.87
CA SER A 197 19.51 -10.28 -11.89
C SER A 197 19.76 -9.51 -10.58
N GLY A 198 20.44 -10.11 -9.60
CA GLY A 198 20.75 -9.47 -8.32
C GLY A 198 19.51 -8.90 -7.61
N LEU A 199 19.68 -7.77 -6.91
CA LEU A 199 18.57 -7.10 -6.23
C LEU A 199 17.54 -6.55 -7.22
N LYS A 200 17.95 -6.18 -8.44
CA LYS A 200 17.06 -5.66 -9.48
C LYS A 200 15.95 -6.65 -9.86
N GLY A 201 16.22 -7.95 -9.80
CA GLY A 201 15.19 -8.99 -10.01
C GLY A 201 14.59 -9.56 -8.72
N LEU A 202 15.26 -9.42 -7.57
CA LEU A 202 14.70 -9.84 -6.28
C LEU A 202 13.64 -8.86 -5.77
N TYR A 203 13.88 -7.56 -5.91
CA TYR A 203 13.00 -6.53 -5.33
C TYR A 203 11.57 -6.60 -5.87
N PRO A 204 11.29 -6.74 -7.19
CA PRO A 204 9.91 -6.87 -7.66
C PRO A 204 9.16 -8.05 -7.05
N LEU A 205 9.83 -9.18 -6.83
CA LEU A 205 9.23 -10.34 -6.20
C LEU A 205 8.95 -10.10 -4.70
N ILE A 206 9.89 -9.46 -3.99
CA ILE A 206 9.69 -9.04 -2.60
C ILE A 206 8.53 -8.06 -2.46
N PHE A 207 8.48 -7.06 -3.35
CA PHE A 207 7.41 -6.06 -3.38
C PHE A 207 6.05 -6.73 -3.55
N LYS A 208 5.90 -7.59 -4.57
CA LYS A 208 4.65 -8.30 -4.85
C LYS A 208 4.22 -9.18 -3.66
N THR A 209 5.14 -9.94 -3.08
CA THR A 209 4.87 -10.76 -1.89
C THR A 209 4.47 -9.90 -0.69
N TYR A 210 5.13 -8.76 -0.45
CA TYR A 210 4.78 -7.86 0.65
C TYR A 210 3.38 -7.26 0.51
N CYS A 211 2.99 -6.87 -0.71
CA CYS A 211 1.67 -6.28 -0.96
C CYS A 211 0.53 -7.31 -0.95
N ASN A 212 0.81 -8.57 -1.34
CA ASN A 212 -0.26 -9.55 -1.60
C ASN A 212 -0.33 -10.72 -0.60
N GLU A 213 0.80 -11.14 -0.03
CA GLU A 213 0.87 -12.37 0.78
C GLU A 213 1.13 -12.05 2.26
N PHE A 214 1.94 -11.03 2.54
CA PHE A 214 2.23 -10.63 3.91
C PHE A 214 1.04 -9.86 4.51
N ASN A 215 0.62 -10.21 5.72
CA ASN A 215 -0.47 -9.51 6.42
C ASN A 215 0.03 -8.23 7.11
N TRP A 216 -0.39 -7.05 6.64
CA TRP A 216 0.05 -5.76 7.17
C TRP A 216 -0.37 -5.51 8.63
N SER A 217 -1.47 -6.09 9.10
CA SER A 217 -1.90 -5.93 10.50
C SER A 217 -0.97 -6.59 11.51
N TYR A 218 -0.12 -7.53 11.05
CA TYR A 218 0.81 -8.27 11.91
C TYR A 218 1.86 -7.37 12.61
N TRP A 219 2.12 -6.17 12.09
CA TRP A 219 3.14 -5.26 12.64
C TRP A 219 2.66 -4.37 13.78
N ASP A 220 1.36 -4.18 13.98
CA ASP A 220 0.80 -3.29 15.00
C ASP A 220 -0.32 -3.94 15.80
N GLY A 221 -0.82 -3.18 16.78
CA GLY A 221 -1.99 -3.52 17.58
C GLY A 221 -3.26 -2.84 17.10
N TYR A 222 -3.33 -2.30 15.88
CA TYR A 222 -4.61 -1.85 15.32
C TYR A 222 -5.44 -3.06 14.89
N ASN A 223 -6.76 -2.89 14.80
CA ASN A 223 -7.66 -3.86 14.17
C ASN A 223 -7.27 -4.12 12.70
N GLU A 224 -7.74 -5.22 12.10
CA GLU A 224 -7.14 -5.74 10.85
C GLU A 224 -7.23 -4.80 9.64
N VAL A 225 -8.31 -4.03 9.47
CA VAL A 225 -8.55 -3.10 8.34
C VAL A 225 -7.92 -3.55 7.00
N PRO A 226 -8.33 -4.70 6.43
CA PRO A 226 -7.71 -5.26 5.23
C PRO A 226 -7.72 -4.32 4.02
N PHE A 227 -8.68 -3.38 3.99
CA PHE A 227 -8.82 -2.41 2.92
C PHE A 227 -7.58 -1.51 2.74
N LEU A 228 -6.82 -1.24 3.81
CA LEU A 228 -5.57 -0.47 3.71
C LEU A 228 -4.52 -1.19 2.84
N GLN A 229 -4.43 -2.51 2.95
CA GLN A 229 -3.53 -3.31 2.12
C GLN A 229 -4.11 -3.49 0.72
N GLN A 230 -5.43 -3.71 0.59
CA GLN A 230 -6.10 -3.84 -0.71
C GLN A 230 -5.92 -2.59 -1.59
N SER A 231 -5.88 -1.42 -0.97
CA SER A 231 -5.76 -0.12 -1.64
C SER A 231 -4.33 0.32 -1.93
N PHE A 232 -3.32 -0.55 -1.75
CA PHE A 232 -1.91 -0.17 -1.91
C PHE A 232 -1.59 0.51 -3.25
N LEU A 233 -2.19 0.05 -4.36
CA LEU A 233 -1.99 0.66 -5.67
C LEU A 233 -2.50 2.10 -5.73
N PHE A 234 -3.63 2.38 -5.08
CA PHE A 234 -4.15 3.74 -5.00
C PHE A 234 -3.19 4.63 -4.21
N THR A 235 -2.62 4.13 -3.12
CA THR A 235 -1.55 4.85 -2.40
C THR A 235 -0.33 5.11 -3.28
N LEU A 236 0.12 4.15 -4.10
CA LEU A 236 1.23 4.39 -5.04
C LEU A 236 0.87 5.48 -6.05
N TYR A 237 -0.38 5.52 -6.49
CA TYR A 237 -0.88 6.59 -7.36
C TYR A 237 -0.87 7.95 -6.65
N LEU A 238 -1.32 8.05 -5.39
CA LEU A 238 -1.20 9.27 -4.59
C LEU A 238 0.26 9.73 -4.49
N LEU A 239 1.19 8.79 -4.25
CA LEU A 239 2.62 9.07 -4.20
C LEU A 239 3.18 9.51 -5.56
N LYS A 240 2.72 8.94 -6.68
CA LYS A 240 3.08 9.40 -8.02
C LYS A 240 2.66 10.85 -8.23
N GLN A 241 1.43 11.20 -7.85
CA GLN A 241 0.85 12.52 -8.10
C GLN A 241 1.46 13.62 -7.24
N ARG A 242 1.71 13.33 -5.96
CA ARG A 242 2.15 14.36 -4.99
C ARG A 242 3.62 14.29 -4.61
N GLY A 243 4.26 13.14 -4.78
CA GLY A 243 5.57 12.85 -4.19
C GLY A 243 6.78 13.48 -4.89
N ASN A 244 6.60 14.23 -5.99
CA ASN A 244 7.69 14.97 -6.63
C ASN A 244 8.33 15.98 -5.67
N GLU A 245 7.51 16.64 -4.87
CA GLU A 245 7.90 17.57 -3.83
C GLU A 245 7.71 16.96 -2.44
N ARG A 246 8.22 17.66 -1.42
CA ARG A 246 8.05 17.26 -0.02
C ARG A 246 6.66 17.68 0.45
N VAL A 247 5.77 16.71 0.62
CA VAL A 247 4.37 16.96 0.97
C VAL A 247 4.06 16.42 2.36
N LEU A 248 3.25 17.14 3.14
CA LEU A 248 2.84 16.71 4.48
C LEU A 248 2.08 15.38 4.42
N THR A 249 2.33 14.48 5.39
CA THR A 249 1.61 13.20 5.45
C THR A 249 0.10 13.35 5.67
N SER A 250 -0.35 14.47 6.23
CA SER A 250 -1.78 14.80 6.35
C SER A 250 -2.49 14.84 5.00
N VAL A 251 -1.86 15.40 3.96
CA VAL A 251 -2.43 15.51 2.61
C VAL A 251 -2.75 14.12 2.05
N TYR A 252 -1.84 13.15 2.21
CA TYR A 252 -2.09 11.77 1.76
C TYR A 252 -3.22 11.08 2.52
N LYS A 253 -3.37 11.38 3.82
CA LYS A 253 -4.46 10.86 4.64
C LYS A 253 -5.79 11.48 4.22
N ASP A 254 -5.80 12.77 3.93
CA ASP A 254 -6.98 13.49 3.46
C ASP A 254 -7.43 12.97 2.09
N ASP A 255 -6.51 12.84 1.13
CA ASP A 255 -6.84 12.26 -0.19
C ASP A 255 -7.40 10.85 -0.07
N PHE A 256 -6.77 10.01 0.76
CA PHE A 256 -7.22 8.63 0.94
C PHE A 256 -8.61 8.57 1.56
N LEU A 257 -8.90 9.37 2.58
CA LEU A 257 -10.22 9.40 3.22
C LEU A 257 -11.29 10.08 2.36
N ASN A 258 -10.91 11.04 1.52
CA ASN A 258 -11.82 11.60 0.52
C ASN A 258 -12.20 10.55 -0.53
N ALA A 259 -11.24 9.74 -0.98
CA ALA A 259 -11.46 8.64 -1.91
C ALA A 259 -12.30 7.50 -1.29
N PHE A 260 -12.00 7.12 -0.05
CA PHE A 260 -12.55 5.94 0.61
C PHE A 260 -13.07 6.21 2.03
N PRO A 261 -14.12 7.01 2.20
CA PRO A 261 -14.67 7.30 3.52
C PRO A 261 -15.24 6.06 4.25
N SER A 262 -15.45 4.92 3.56
CA SER A 262 -15.88 3.62 4.14
C SER A 262 -15.03 3.14 5.23
N VAL A 263 -13.73 3.37 5.07
CA VAL A 263 -12.73 2.71 5.90
C VAL A 263 -12.92 3.08 7.37
N LEU A 264 -13.62 4.19 7.65
CA LEU A 264 -14.06 4.59 8.98
C LEU A 264 -15.01 3.57 9.64
N GLU A 265 -15.85 2.89 8.84
CA GLU A 265 -16.78 1.86 9.30
C GLU A 265 -16.06 0.55 9.66
N GLU A 266 -14.82 0.35 9.21
CA GLU A 266 -13.98 -0.79 9.59
C GLU A 266 -13.29 -0.57 10.94
N MET A 267 -13.27 0.65 11.47
CA MET A 267 -12.60 0.97 12.73
C MET A 267 -13.45 0.58 13.93
N GLU A 268 -12.83 -0.08 14.89
CA GLU A 268 -13.43 -0.33 16.19
C GLU A 268 -13.53 0.97 17.00
N GLU A 269 -14.55 1.07 17.86
CA GLU A 269 -14.68 2.18 18.79
C GLU A 269 -13.56 2.10 19.84
N ASP A 270 -12.85 3.22 20.02
CA ASP A 270 -11.77 3.36 21.00
C ASP A 270 -12.14 4.43 22.03
N THR A 271 -11.70 4.26 23.28
CA THR A 271 -12.03 5.18 24.37
C THR A 271 -11.23 6.48 24.32
N TYR A 272 -10.13 6.53 23.57
CA TYR A 272 -9.21 7.67 23.50
C TYR A 272 -9.27 8.41 22.17
N PHE A 273 -9.62 7.72 21.09
CA PHE A 273 -9.58 8.27 19.73
C PHE A 273 -10.88 8.02 18.96
N THR A 274 -11.26 9.00 18.13
CA THR A 274 -12.37 8.80 17.19
C THR A 274 -11.96 7.82 16.09
N PRO A 275 -12.92 7.15 15.40
CA PRO A 275 -12.63 6.29 14.25
C PRO A 275 -11.73 6.96 13.20
N GLU A 276 -11.96 8.25 12.93
CA GLU A 276 -11.13 9.03 11.99
C GLU A 276 -9.70 9.21 12.49
N GLN A 277 -9.51 9.54 13.77
CA GLN A 277 -8.18 9.67 14.35
C GLN A 277 -7.43 8.33 14.32
N SER A 278 -8.13 7.24 14.64
CA SER A 278 -7.56 5.89 14.65
C SER A 278 -7.16 5.44 13.23
N ILE A 279 -8.01 5.61 12.21
CA ILE A 279 -7.62 5.25 10.84
C ILE A 279 -6.49 6.12 10.31
N ARG A 280 -6.45 7.42 10.62
CA ARG A 280 -5.37 8.33 10.18
C ARG A 280 -4.01 7.90 10.72
N ARG A 281 -3.97 7.36 11.95
CA ARG A 281 -2.76 6.82 12.56
C ARG A 281 -2.42 5.42 12.05
N CYS A 282 -3.43 4.58 11.84
CA CYS A 282 -3.26 3.28 11.20
C CYS A 282 -2.69 3.44 9.77
N TYR A 283 -3.21 4.39 8.99
CA TYR A 283 -2.70 4.75 7.66
C TYR A 283 -1.27 5.29 7.71
N GLN A 284 -0.94 6.16 8.68
CA GLN A 284 0.45 6.59 8.89
C GLN A 284 1.37 5.38 9.10
N SER A 285 1.03 4.54 10.09
CA SER A 285 1.82 3.37 10.48
C SER A 285 1.97 2.37 9.33
N ARG A 286 0.86 1.82 8.82
CA ARG A 286 0.88 0.70 7.86
C ARG A 286 1.28 1.15 6.47
N VAL A 287 0.72 2.26 6.00
CA VAL A 287 0.83 2.67 4.60
C VAL A 287 2.05 3.55 4.40
N LEU A 288 2.20 4.62 5.17
CA LEU A 288 3.29 5.58 4.93
C LEU A 288 4.62 5.07 5.47
N ASP A 289 4.67 4.61 6.72
CA ASP A 289 5.92 4.20 7.36
C ASP A 289 6.34 2.80 6.90
N ARG A 290 5.44 1.82 7.04
CA ARG A 290 5.75 0.39 6.89
C ARG A 290 5.57 -0.16 5.48
N PHE A 291 4.95 0.59 4.58
CA PHE A 291 4.89 0.23 3.17
C PHE A 291 5.76 1.16 2.32
N LEU A 292 5.40 2.45 2.20
CA LEU A 292 6.12 3.36 1.30
C LEU A 292 7.58 3.55 1.70
N VAL A 293 7.85 3.88 2.97
CA VAL A 293 9.23 4.12 3.44
C VAL A 293 10.00 2.82 3.62
N PHE A 294 9.39 1.80 4.23
CA PHE A 294 10.06 0.51 4.47
C PHE A 294 10.47 -0.23 3.19
N LEU A 295 9.66 -0.13 2.12
CA LEU A 295 10.02 -0.65 0.80
C LEU A 295 10.86 0.33 -0.04
N GLY A 296 11.22 1.50 0.49
CA GLY A 296 12.12 2.46 -0.16
C GLY A 296 11.48 3.26 -1.30
N LEU A 297 10.16 3.25 -1.43
CA LEU A 297 9.42 4.02 -2.45
C LEU A 297 9.35 5.51 -2.10
N ALA A 298 9.52 5.84 -0.81
CA ALA A 298 9.53 7.19 -0.31
C ALA A 298 10.50 7.37 0.87
N THR A 299 10.77 8.63 1.22
CA THR A 299 11.55 9.02 2.40
C THR A 299 10.78 10.03 3.24
N PHE A 300 10.98 10.00 4.56
CA PHE A 300 10.47 11.03 5.46
C PHE A 300 11.50 12.12 5.76
N GLU A 301 10.95 13.28 6.09
CA GLU A 301 11.65 14.38 6.73
C GLU A 301 10.82 14.86 7.92
N THR A 302 11.43 14.82 9.11
CA THR A 302 10.84 15.29 10.36
C THR A 302 10.84 16.81 10.41
N ILE A 303 9.71 17.42 10.75
CA ILE A 303 9.62 18.86 11.00
C ILE A 303 10.02 19.12 12.46
N LYS A 304 11.24 19.61 12.68
CA LYS A 304 11.86 19.77 14.02
C LYS A 304 11.15 20.77 14.94
N ASP A 305 10.30 21.66 14.42
CA ASP A 305 9.66 22.76 15.16
C ASP A 305 8.14 22.62 15.35
N SER A 306 7.57 21.42 15.16
CA SER A 306 6.13 21.25 15.42
C SER A 306 5.83 21.31 16.91
N LYS A 307 5.02 22.29 17.35
CA LYS A 307 4.45 22.37 18.72
C LYS A 307 3.50 21.21 19.06
N ASP A 308 3.21 20.34 18.09
CA ASP A 308 2.44 19.12 18.28
C ASP A 308 3.27 18.05 18.99
N ILE A 309 2.62 17.36 19.94
CA ILE A 309 3.17 16.18 20.62
C ILE A 309 3.41 15.03 19.61
N GLY A 310 2.76 15.08 18.44
CA GLY A 310 3.03 14.21 17.29
C GLY A 310 4.00 14.87 16.31
N HIS A 311 5.11 14.20 16.04
CA HIS A 311 6.05 14.63 14.99
C HIS A 311 5.30 14.74 13.66
N GLN A 312 5.35 15.92 13.03
CA GLN A 312 4.84 16.09 11.67
C GLN A 312 5.91 15.68 10.67
N TYR A 313 5.51 14.91 9.66
CA TYR A 313 6.41 14.40 8.63
C TYR A 313 6.02 14.95 7.26
N LYS A 314 7.04 15.23 6.46
CA LYS A 314 6.90 15.34 5.01
C LYS A 314 7.40 14.09 4.35
N ILE A 315 6.72 13.65 3.30
CA ILE A 315 7.10 12.49 2.48
C ILE A 315 7.45 12.97 1.07
N LYS A 316 8.47 12.34 0.49
CA LYS A 316 8.91 12.55 -0.90
C LYS A 316 9.14 11.19 -1.55
N LYS A 317 8.69 11.00 -2.80
CA LYS A 317 8.93 9.76 -3.54
C LYS A 317 10.41 9.62 -3.90
N THR A 318 10.89 8.39 -3.98
CA THR A 318 12.21 8.06 -4.50
C THR A 318 12.12 7.68 -5.99
N PRO A 319 13.26 7.64 -6.72
CA PRO A 319 13.29 7.07 -8.07
C PRO A 319 12.81 5.61 -8.15
N LEU A 320 12.83 4.88 -7.02
CA LEU A 320 12.40 3.48 -6.97
C LEU A 320 10.92 3.30 -7.29
N LEU A 321 10.07 4.29 -7.01
CA LEU A 321 8.67 4.23 -7.42
C LEU A 321 8.53 4.11 -8.94
N GLU A 322 9.25 4.95 -9.68
CA GLU A 322 9.15 5.02 -11.15
C GLU A 322 9.82 3.81 -11.82
N ALA A 323 10.87 3.27 -11.20
CA ALA A 323 11.49 2.03 -11.65
C ALA A 323 10.61 0.79 -11.41
N MET A 324 9.80 0.80 -10.33
CA MET A 324 8.99 -0.34 -9.93
C MET A 324 7.66 -0.44 -10.68
N ILE A 325 7.00 0.70 -10.92
CA ILE A 325 5.65 0.73 -11.51
C ILE A 325 5.51 1.84 -12.55
N HIS A 326 4.98 1.48 -13.72
CA HIS A 326 4.58 2.39 -14.77
C HIS A 326 3.05 2.49 -14.80
N PHE A 327 2.52 3.70 -14.83
CA PHE A 327 1.08 3.95 -14.93
C PHE A 327 0.78 4.45 -16.34
N ASN A 328 -0.11 3.75 -17.05
CA ASN A 328 -0.36 3.92 -18.49
C ASN A 328 -1.46 4.94 -18.81
N PHE A 329 -1.84 5.76 -17.83
CA PHE A 329 -2.80 6.84 -18.03
C PHE A 329 -2.12 8.17 -18.29
N SER A 330 -2.67 8.92 -19.24
CA SER A 330 -2.35 10.34 -19.38
C SER A 330 -2.81 11.08 -18.13
N PRO A 331 -1.96 11.88 -17.46
CA PRO A 331 -2.43 12.73 -16.38
C PRO A 331 -3.55 13.66 -16.92
N PRO A 332 -4.58 13.98 -16.12
CA PRO A 332 -5.47 15.07 -16.47
C PRO A 332 -4.59 16.30 -16.73
N LYS A 333 -4.86 17.02 -17.83
CA LYS A 333 -4.26 18.35 -18.01
C LYS A 333 -4.65 19.16 -16.80
N THR A 334 -3.69 19.44 -15.91
CA THR A 334 -3.88 20.45 -14.89
C THR A 334 -3.93 21.78 -15.64
N ASP A 335 -5.13 22.26 -15.93
CA ASP A 335 -5.31 23.65 -16.28
C ASP A 335 -4.81 24.45 -15.08
N LYS A 336 -3.64 25.05 -15.25
CA LYS A 336 -3.12 26.06 -14.34
C LYS A 336 -4.03 27.28 -14.48
N THR A 337 -5.19 27.28 -13.83
CA THR A 337 -5.91 28.50 -13.55
C THR A 337 -5.19 29.22 -12.40
N VAL A 338 -4.18 29.99 -12.81
CA VAL A 338 -3.65 31.10 -12.03
C VAL A 338 -4.68 32.23 -12.10
N HIS A 339 -5.28 32.57 -10.95
CA HIS A 339 -5.74 33.92 -10.68
C HIS A 339 -5.33 34.30 -9.26
#